data_AF-A0A5C7QHY8-F1
#
_entry.id   AF-A0A5C7QHY8-F1
#
_cell.length_a   1.000
_cell.length_b   1.000
_cell.length_c   1.000
_cell.angle_alpha   90.00
_cell.angle_beta   90.00
_cell.angle_gamma   90.00
#
_symmetry.space_group_name_H-M   'P 1'
#
loop_
_entity.id
_entity.type
_entity.pdbx_description
1 polymer ?
#
loop_
_entity_poly.entity_id
_entity_poly.type
_entity_poly.pdbx_seq_one_letter_code
_entity_poly.pdbx_strand_id
1 'polypeptide(L)'
;MFLSLRRRLAVSAPAGLIVLAGCANFSADGGFSVVERSAREHLGRDVRWARSEADHAALRERVAELLREPIDVDAAVQIALFNNPGLQAALEELGIAEAELVRAGRLPNPGISLARLRRGDELEWERGLHLDLAALLSLPMRRQIEERRFAQTQGSAATAVLALAADTRK
;
A
#
# COMPACT_ATOMS: atom_id res chain seq x y z
N MET A 1 -0.03 -58.63 20.77
CA MET A 1 -1.48 -58.43 21.01
C MET A 1 -1.87 -57.13 20.32
N PHE A 2 -2.64 -57.29 19.24
CA PHE A 2 -3.30 -56.28 18.40
C PHE A 2 -3.88 -55.13 19.24
N LEU A 3 -3.80 -53.86 18.82
CA LEU A 3 -4.67 -53.34 17.76
C LEU A 3 -4.06 -52.07 17.12
N SER A 4 -3.88 -52.13 15.81
CA SER A 4 -3.69 -51.01 14.91
C SER A 4 -4.96 -50.14 14.84
N LEU A 5 -4.84 -48.84 15.11
CA LEU A 5 -5.87 -47.86 14.76
C LEU A 5 -5.34 -46.93 13.67
N ARG A 6 -5.33 -47.44 12.44
CA ARG A 6 -5.31 -46.58 11.25
C ARG A 6 -6.75 -46.16 10.95
N ARG A 7 -6.89 -44.89 10.57
CA ARG A 7 -7.65 -44.34 9.41
C ARG A 7 -8.85 -43.42 9.73
N ARG A 8 -8.69 -42.20 9.20
CA ARG A 8 -9.68 -41.28 8.57
C ARG A 8 -10.43 -40.29 9.47
N LEU A 9 -9.90 -39.07 9.53
CA LEU A 9 -10.64 -37.80 9.47
C LEU A 9 -9.78 -36.88 8.59
N ALA A 10 -9.86 -36.97 7.26
CA ALA A 10 -10.82 -36.25 6.42
C ALA A 10 -10.72 -34.72 6.60
N VAL A 11 -9.77 -34.13 5.87
CA VAL A 11 -9.86 -32.86 5.12
C VAL A 11 -11.00 -31.93 5.56
N SER A 12 -10.70 -31.01 6.49
CA SER A 12 -11.48 -29.79 6.70
C SER A 12 -10.52 -28.62 6.99
N ALA A 13 -9.59 -28.38 6.08
CA ALA A 13 -8.54 -27.37 6.22
C ALA A 13 -8.61 -26.15 5.27
N PRO A 14 -9.70 -25.81 4.54
CA PRO A 14 -9.75 -24.51 3.86
C PRO A 14 -10.49 -23.41 4.65
N ALA A 15 -11.33 -23.75 5.65
CA ALA A 15 -12.19 -22.76 6.30
C ALA A 15 -11.44 -21.79 7.24
N GLY A 16 -10.31 -22.21 7.83
CA GLY A 16 -9.52 -21.36 8.72
C GLY A 16 -8.78 -20.22 8.02
N LEU A 17 -8.44 -20.36 6.74
CA LEU A 17 -7.67 -19.37 5.97
C LEU A 17 -8.48 -18.12 5.63
N ILE A 18 -9.81 -18.22 5.54
CA ILE A 18 -10.68 -17.08 5.18
C ILE A 18 -10.80 -16.09 6.35
N VAL A 19 -10.69 -16.55 7.60
CA VAL A 19 -10.82 -15.70 8.80
C VAL A 19 -9.62 -14.77 9.00
N LEU A 20 -8.42 -15.13 8.51
CA LEU A 20 -7.24 -14.27 8.61
C LEU A 20 -7.14 -13.20 7.51
N ALA A 21 -7.92 -13.30 6.42
CA ALA A 21 -7.87 -12.34 5.32
C ALA A 21 -8.54 -10.98 5.65
N GLY A 22 -9.23 -10.86 6.78
CA GLY A 22 -9.97 -9.65 7.19
C GLY A 22 -9.16 -8.57 7.92
N CYS A 23 -7.89 -8.82 8.26
CA CYS A 23 -7.11 -7.95 9.14
C CYS A 23 -6.24 -6.95 8.36
N ALA A 24 -6.90 -5.96 7.74
CA ALA A 24 -6.37 -4.83 6.98
C ALA A 24 -6.04 -5.12 5.50
N ASN A 25 -6.91 -4.62 4.63
CA ASN A 25 -6.75 -4.73 3.20
C ASN A 25 -6.29 -3.36 2.63
N PHE A 26 -5.18 -3.37 1.92
CA PHE A 26 -4.76 -2.27 1.05
C PHE A 26 -5.63 -2.29 -0.22
N SER A 27 -5.72 -1.16 -0.93
CA SER A 27 -6.19 -1.18 -2.30
C SER A 27 -5.17 -1.92 -3.17
N ALA A 28 -5.65 -2.64 -4.20
CA ALA A 28 -4.76 -3.41 -5.07
C ALA A 28 -3.79 -2.51 -5.85
N ASP A 29 -4.19 -1.26 -6.11
CA ASP A 29 -3.50 -0.26 -6.91
C ASP A 29 -2.81 0.83 -6.07
N GLY A 30 -2.90 0.79 -4.74
CA GLY A 30 -2.34 1.83 -3.85
C GLY A 30 -2.99 3.20 -4.00
N GLY A 31 -4.22 3.26 -4.50
CA GLY A 31 -4.95 4.49 -4.85
C GLY A 31 -4.47 5.18 -6.13
N PHE A 32 -3.71 4.49 -6.97
CA PHE A 32 -3.20 5.01 -8.23
C PHE A 32 -4.29 5.26 -9.29
N SER A 33 -5.41 4.53 -9.24
CA SER A 33 -6.51 4.65 -10.22
C SER A 33 -7.07 6.07 -10.38
N VAL A 34 -7.02 6.90 -9.34
CA VAL A 34 -7.42 8.33 -9.43
C VAL A 34 -6.45 9.12 -10.32
N VAL A 35 -5.15 8.89 -10.14
CA VAL A 35 -4.08 9.54 -10.92
C VAL A 35 -4.12 9.04 -12.37
N GLU A 36 -4.25 7.73 -12.58
CA GLU A 36 -4.38 7.14 -13.91
C GLU A 36 -5.57 7.71 -14.68
N ARG A 37 -6.74 7.81 -14.02
CA ARG A 37 -7.94 8.39 -14.64
C ARG A 37 -7.74 9.85 -15.02
N SER A 38 -7.18 10.66 -14.11
CA SER A 38 -6.90 12.07 -14.37
C SER A 38 -5.94 12.24 -15.55
N ALA A 39 -4.91 11.40 -15.65
CA ALA A 39 -3.98 11.40 -16.77
C ALA A 39 -4.67 11.05 -18.10
N ARG A 40 -5.54 10.02 -18.11
CA ARG A 40 -6.29 9.64 -19.30
C ARG A 40 -7.29 10.71 -19.72
N GLU A 41 -8.01 11.32 -18.77
CA GLU A 41 -9.01 12.36 -19.03
C GLU A 41 -8.39 13.66 -19.56
N HIS A 42 -7.25 14.10 -19.00
CA HIS A 42 -6.65 15.39 -19.37
C HIS A 42 -5.56 15.32 -20.44
N LEU A 43 -4.82 14.20 -20.53
CA LEU A 43 -3.70 14.05 -21.47
C LEU A 43 -4.00 13.06 -22.60
N GLY A 44 -4.97 12.16 -22.42
CA GLY A 44 -5.18 11.03 -23.34
C GLY A 44 -3.98 10.06 -23.37
N ARG A 45 -3.19 10.01 -22.28
CA ARG A 45 -1.96 9.20 -22.18
C ARG A 45 -2.05 8.19 -21.05
N ASP A 46 -1.30 7.10 -21.19
CA ASP A 46 -1.22 6.07 -20.16
C ASP A 46 -0.08 6.42 -19.19
N VAL A 47 -0.35 6.31 -17.89
CA VAL A 47 0.66 6.47 -16.84
C VAL A 47 0.78 5.14 -16.12
N ARG A 48 2.01 4.75 -15.79
CA ARG A 48 2.30 3.50 -15.11
C ARG A 48 3.14 3.76 -13.88
N TRP A 49 2.69 3.23 -12.76
CA TRP A 49 3.46 3.15 -11.54
C TRP A 49 4.17 1.80 -11.50
N ALA A 50 5.50 1.81 -11.60
CA ALA A 50 6.30 0.59 -11.51
C ALA A 50 6.61 0.28 -10.04
N ARG A 51 6.12 -0.85 -9.55
CA ARG A 51 6.28 -1.28 -8.14
C ARG A 51 7.21 -2.48 -7.98
N SER A 52 7.73 -2.99 -9.10
CA SER A 52 8.62 -4.14 -9.15
C SER A 52 9.65 -3.98 -10.26
N GLU A 53 10.75 -4.74 -10.16
CA GLU A 53 11.76 -4.76 -11.23
C GLU A 53 11.17 -5.26 -12.56
N ALA A 54 10.17 -6.14 -12.50
CA ALA A 54 9.44 -6.60 -13.69
C ALA A 54 8.66 -5.45 -14.35
N ASP A 55 7.99 -4.60 -13.58
CA ASP A 55 7.30 -3.42 -14.10
C ASP A 55 8.30 -2.44 -14.73
N HIS A 56 9.43 -2.19 -14.07
CA HIS A 56 10.49 -1.34 -14.61
C HIS A 56 11.07 -1.90 -15.91
N ALA A 57 11.28 -3.22 -16.00
CA ALA A 57 11.73 -3.87 -17.22
C ALA A 57 10.72 -3.70 -18.37
N ALA A 58 9.42 -3.90 -18.09
CA ALA A 58 8.36 -3.72 -19.07
C ALA A 58 8.27 -2.27 -19.57
N LEU A 59 8.43 -1.28 -18.69
CA LEU A 59 8.46 0.14 -19.09
C LEU A 59 9.69 0.46 -19.95
N ARG A 60 10.87 -0.07 -19.61
CA ARG A 60 12.09 0.11 -20.43
C ARG A 60 11.93 -0.50 -21.82
N GLU A 61 11.33 -1.68 -21.91
CA GLU A 61 11.03 -2.31 -23.20
C GLU A 61 10.07 -1.45 -24.03
N ARG A 62 9.00 -0.94 -23.40
CA ARG A 62 8.03 -0.07 -24.08
C ARG A 62 8.65 1.25 -24.56
N VAL A 63 9.54 1.84 -23.77
CA VAL A 63 10.31 3.03 -24.17
C VAL A 63 11.23 2.71 -25.34
N ALA A 64 11.94 1.58 -25.30
CA ALA A 64 12.81 1.15 -26.40
C ALA A 64 12.05 0.92 -27.70
N GLU A 65 10.81 0.42 -27.65
CA GLU A 65 9.92 0.32 -28.81
C GLU A 65 9.56 1.69 -29.39
N LEU A 66 9.13 2.63 -28.54
CA LEU A 66 8.75 3.99 -28.98
C LEU A 66 9.92 4.76 -29.60
N LEU A 67 11.15 4.51 -29.14
CA LEU A 67 12.36 5.13 -29.67
C LEU A 67 12.81 4.57 -31.03
N ARG A 68 12.19 3.50 -31.55
CA ARG A 68 12.50 2.97 -32.89
C ARG A 68 11.85 3.78 -34.01
N GLU A 69 10.82 4.56 -33.69
CA GLU A 69 10.11 5.42 -34.63
C GLU A 69 10.57 6.88 -34.50
N PRO A 70 10.38 7.72 -35.53
CA PRO A 70 10.59 9.16 -35.39
C PRO A 70 9.75 9.74 -34.25
N ILE A 71 10.39 10.50 -33.34
CA ILE A 71 9.75 11.00 -32.12
C ILE A 71 8.96 12.27 -32.43
N ASP A 72 7.64 12.19 -32.32
CA ASP A 72 6.77 13.37 -32.24
C ASP A 72 6.58 13.83 -30.78
N VAL A 73 5.94 14.98 -30.59
CA VAL A 73 5.70 15.59 -29.26
C VAL A 73 4.95 14.63 -28.33
N ASP A 74 4.04 13.86 -28.89
CA ASP A 74 3.14 12.98 -28.16
C ASP A 74 3.85 11.69 -27.72
N ALA A 75 4.73 11.14 -28.55
CA ALA A 75 5.65 10.07 -28.22
C ALA A 75 6.66 10.52 -27.15
N ALA A 76 7.17 11.75 -27.24
CA ALA A 76 8.07 12.31 -26.23
C ALA A 76 7.41 12.38 -24.85
N VAL A 77 6.16 12.87 -24.77
CA VAL A 77 5.37 12.87 -23.52
C VAL A 77 5.18 11.46 -22.98
N GLN A 78 4.84 10.49 -23.84
CA GLN A 78 4.62 9.11 -23.42
C GLN A 78 5.91 8.47 -22.86
N ILE A 79 7.06 8.71 -23.51
CA ILE A 79 8.37 8.27 -23.05
C ILE A 79 8.71 8.92 -21.71
N ALA A 80 8.48 10.22 -21.56
CA ALA A 80 8.72 10.93 -20.30
C ALA A 80 7.89 10.36 -19.15
N LEU A 81 6.60 10.10 -19.37
CA LEU A 81 5.72 9.50 -18.35
C LEU A 81 6.17 8.10 -17.91
N PHE A 82 6.78 7.31 -18.80
CA PHE A 82 7.28 5.97 -18.48
C PHE A 82 8.67 5.95 -17.85
N ASN A 83 9.53 6.92 -18.20
CA ASN A 83 10.96 6.86 -17.87
C ASN A 83 11.44 7.96 -16.92
N ASN A 84 10.53 8.72 -16.26
CA ASN A 84 10.93 9.78 -15.33
C ASN A 84 11.02 9.26 -13.88
N PRO A 85 12.21 9.21 -13.26
CA PRO A 85 12.37 8.73 -11.88
C PRO A 85 11.73 9.64 -10.84
N GLY A 86 11.68 10.97 -11.10
CA GLY A 86 11.01 11.92 -10.22
C GLY A 86 9.49 11.71 -10.19
N LEU A 87 8.89 11.35 -11.33
CA LEU A 87 7.49 10.96 -11.39
C LEU A 87 7.25 9.66 -10.62
N GLN A 88 8.10 8.63 -10.80
CA GLN A 88 7.97 7.38 -10.05
C GLN A 88 8.08 7.64 -8.54
N ALA A 89 9.02 8.49 -8.09
CA ALA A 89 9.11 8.90 -6.69
C ALA A 89 7.82 9.60 -6.19
N ALA A 90 7.21 10.47 -6.99
CA ALA A 90 5.94 11.10 -6.64
C ALA A 90 4.77 10.08 -6.57
N LEU A 91 4.83 9.00 -7.35
CA LEU A 91 3.84 7.91 -7.27
C LEU A 91 4.07 7.01 -6.05
N GLU A 92 5.32 6.81 -5.61
CA GLU A 92 5.61 6.05 -4.37
C GLU A 92 5.00 6.70 -3.11
N GLU A 93 4.89 8.03 -3.09
CA GLU A 93 4.22 8.75 -2.00
C GLU A 93 2.75 8.32 -1.84
N LEU A 94 2.09 7.83 -2.90
CA LEU A 94 0.74 7.26 -2.79
C LEU A 94 0.74 6.01 -1.90
N GLY A 95 1.71 5.12 -2.08
CA GLY A 95 1.83 3.91 -1.26
C GLY A 95 2.12 4.23 0.20
N ILE A 96 2.95 5.24 0.46
CA ILE A 96 3.24 5.71 1.83
C ILE A 96 1.97 6.30 2.46
N ALA A 97 1.28 7.20 1.74
CA ALA A 97 0.06 7.83 2.23
C ALA A 97 -1.08 6.82 2.46
N GLU A 98 -1.20 5.81 1.60
CA GLU A 98 -2.14 4.70 1.83
C GLU A 98 -1.78 3.91 3.10
N ALA A 99 -0.49 3.60 3.30
CA ALA A 99 -0.04 2.89 4.49
C ALA A 99 -0.35 3.67 5.79
N GLU A 100 -0.22 5.00 5.78
CA GLU A 100 -0.62 5.83 6.92
C GLU A 100 -2.14 5.86 7.12
N LEU A 101 -2.93 5.92 6.04
CA LEU A 101 -4.39 5.79 6.12
C LEU A 101 -4.82 4.44 6.70
N VAL A 102 -4.27 3.34 6.21
CA VAL A 102 -4.54 1.99 6.72
C VAL A 102 -4.12 1.89 8.19
N ARG A 103 -2.96 2.46 8.57
CA ARG A 103 -2.49 2.49 9.96
C ARG A 103 -3.42 3.30 10.86
N ALA A 104 -3.88 4.47 10.43
CA ALA A 104 -4.78 5.31 11.22
C ALA A 104 -6.18 4.70 11.40
N GLY A 105 -6.61 3.85 10.47
CA GLY A 105 -7.86 3.09 10.57
C GLY A 105 -7.77 1.81 11.41
N ARG A 106 -6.58 1.41 11.87
CA ARG A 106 -6.38 0.17 12.64
C ARG A 106 -6.70 0.35 14.12
N LEU A 107 -7.33 -0.67 14.70
CA LEU A 107 -7.56 -0.74 16.13
C LEU A 107 -6.23 -0.58 16.89
N PRO A 108 -6.17 0.22 17.97
CA PRO A 108 -4.97 0.33 18.77
C PRO A 108 -4.56 -1.03 19.32
N ASN A 109 -3.26 -1.34 19.24
CA ASN A 109 -2.72 -2.59 19.75
C ASN A 109 -2.83 -2.59 21.29
N PRO A 110 -3.39 -3.64 21.92
CA PRO A 110 -3.34 -3.76 23.38
C PRO A 110 -1.90 -3.80 23.86
N GLY A 111 -1.63 -3.16 24.99
CA GLY A 111 -0.36 -3.32 25.67
C GLY A 111 -0.40 -4.49 26.63
N ILE A 112 0.66 -5.28 26.64
CA ILE A 112 0.81 -6.45 27.51
C ILE A 112 2.03 -6.19 28.39
N SER A 113 1.88 -6.35 29.70
CA SER A 113 2.99 -6.27 30.66
C SER A 113 3.17 -7.60 31.37
N LEU A 114 4.42 -8.01 31.52
CA LEU A 114 4.81 -9.15 32.35
C LEU A 114 5.95 -8.68 33.25
N ALA A 115 5.78 -8.81 34.56
CA ALA A 115 6.83 -8.54 35.51
C ALA A 115 7.06 -9.77 36.39
N ARG A 116 8.33 -9.96 36.78
CA ARG A 116 8.72 -10.97 37.75
C ARG A 116 9.51 -10.29 38.85
N LEU A 117 8.93 -10.22 40.03
CA LEU A 117 9.54 -9.58 41.18
C LEU A 117 10.10 -10.67 42.10
N ARG A 118 11.28 -10.42 42.67
CA ARG A 118 11.87 -11.29 43.70
C ARG A 118 12.19 -10.45 44.93
N ARG A 119 11.70 -10.87 46.09
CA ARG A 119 11.98 -10.24 47.38
C ARG A 119 12.45 -11.31 48.36
N GLY A 120 13.76 -11.38 48.60
CA GLY A 120 14.36 -12.48 49.37
C GLY A 120 14.13 -13.83 48.67
N ASP A 121 13.41 -14.73 49.33
CA ASP A 121 12.99 -16.04 48.79
C ASP A 121 11.60 -16.02 48.15
N GLU A 122 10.90 -14.88 48.17
CA GLU A 122 9.59 -14.73 47.55
C GLU A 122 9.72 -14.39 46.06
N LEU A 123 8.93 -15.08 45.23
CA LEU A 123 8.86 -14.87 43.79
C LEU A 123 7.42 -14.52 43.40
N GLU A 124 7.25 -13.36 42.79
CA GLU A 124 5.96 -12.85 42.34
C GLU A 124 5.97 -12.66 40.82
N TRP A 125 4.82 -12.94 40.20
CA TRP A 125 4.59 -12.74 38.77
C TRP A 125 3.37 -11.83 38.56
N GLU A 126 3.58 -10.70 37.91
CA GLU A 126 2.50 -9.79 37.50
C GLU A 126 2.29 -9.90 35.99
N ARG A 127 1.02 -9.86 35.56
CA ARG A 127 0.61 -9.89 34.16
C ARG A 127 -0.49 -8.87 33.96
N GLY A 128 -0.28 -7.91 33.08
CA GLY A 128 -1.23 -6.85 32.79
C GLY A 128 -1.61 -6.81 31.31
N LEU A 129 -2.87 -6.43 31.07
CA LEU A 129 -3.40 -6.09 29.75
C LEU A 129 -4.00 -4.69 29.85
N HIS A 130 -3.59 -3.78 28.97
CA HIS A 130 -4.11 -2.42 28.93
C HIS A 130 -4.53 -2.02 27.52
N LEU A 131 -5.58 -1.20 27.46
CA LEU A 131 -6.13 -0.65 26.24
C LEU A 131 -6.06 0.88 26.31
N ASP A 132 -5.63 1.49 25.21
CA ASP A 132 -5.67 2.94 25.07
C ASP A 132 -7.09 3.38 24.65
N LEU A 133 -7.89 3.79 25.64
CA LEU A 133 -9.26 4.24 25.41
C LEU A 133 -9.30 5.54 24.59
N ALA A 134 -8.34 6.44 24.76
CA ALA A 134 -8.29 7.68 24.00
C ALA A 134 -8.00 7.41 22.51
N ALA A 135 -7.06 6.52 22.22
CA ALA A 135 -6.77 6.07 20.86
C ALA A 135 -7.97 5.35 20.21
N LEU A 136 -8.72 4.58 21.00
CA LEU A 136 -9.92 3.89 20.52
C LEU A 136 -11.05 4.86 20.17
N LEU A 137 -11.35 5.81 21.06
CA LEU A 137 -12.41 6.80 20.85
C LEU A 137 -12.08 7.80 19.74
N SER A 138 -10.80 8.12 19.55
CA SER A 138 -10.34 9.04 18.49
C SER A 138 -10.10 8.37 17.13
N LEU A 139 -10.25 7.04 17.02
CA LEU A 139 -10.03 6.27 15.80
C LEU A 139 -10.74 6.83 14.55
N PRO A 140 -12.06 7.12 14.55
CA PRO A 140 -12.74 7.64 13.36
C PRO A 140 -12.20 9.01 12.93
N MET A 141 -11.82 9.85 13.88
CA MET A 141 -11.24 11.17 13.60
C MET A 141 -9.86 11.05 12.96
N ARG A 142 -9.00 10.16 13.49
CA ARG A 142 -7.67 9.87 12.92
C ARG A 142 -7.78 9.36 11.50
N ARG A 143 -8.71 8.42 11.26
CA ARG A 143 -9.00 7.90 9.91
C ARG A 143 -9.40 9.02 8.95
N GLN A 144 -10.35 9.88 9.32
CA GLN A 144 -10.80 10.99 8.45
C GLN A 144 -9.68 11.98 8.10
N ILE A 145 -8.75 12.23 9.02
CA ILE A 145 -7.59 13.09 8.77
C ILE A 145 -6.69 12.46 7.71
N GLU A 146 -6.37 11.17 7.84
CA GLU A 146 -5.53 10.49 6.84
C GLU A 146 -6.26 10.27 5.50
N GLU A 147 -7.59 10.12 5.48
CA GLU A 147 -8.36 10.07 4.23
C GLU A 147 -8.18 11.37 3.41
N ARG A 148 -8.19 12.52 4.09
CA ARG A 148 -7.96 13.83 3.44
C ARG A 148 -6.52 13.99 2.99
N ARG A 149 -5.55 13.54 3.80
CA ARG A 149 -4.12 13.56 3.43
C ARG A 149 -3.87 12.67 2.22
N PHE A 150 -4.47 11.49 2.17
CA PHE A 150 -4.38 10.58 1.03
C PHE A 150 -4.95 11.21 -0.25
N ALA A 151 -6.13 11.83 -0.17
CA ALA A 151 -6.72 12.54 -1.30
C ALA A 151 -5.84 13.73 -1.77
N GLN A 152 -5.20 14.42 -0.84
CA GLN A 152 -4.23 15.48 -1.17
C GLN A 152 -3.03 14.91 -1.93
N THR A 153 -2.45 13.80 -1.47
CA THR A 153 -1.33 13.13 -2.17
C THR A 153 -1.74 12.67 -3.57
N GLN A 154 -2.95 12.13 -3.75
CA GLN A 154 -3.49 11.80 -5.08
C GLN A 154 -3.55 13.03 -6.00
N GLY A 155 -4.02 14.18 -5.48
CA GLY A 155 -4.05 15.43 -6.23
C GLY A 155 -2.65 15.94 -6.59
N SER A 156 -1.69 15.84 -5.67
CA SER A 156 -0.29 16.21 -5.91
C SER A 156 0.36 15.31 -6.96
N ALA A 157 0.12 14.00 -6.92
CA ALA A 157 0.62 13.05 -7.91
C ALA A 157 0.02 13.30 -9.30
N ALA A 158 -1.29 13.55 -9.39
CA ALA A 158 -1.94 13.95 -10.63
C ALA A 158 -1.35 15.26 -11.19
N THR A 159 -1.11 16.24 -10.32
CA THR A 159 -0.45 17.50 -10.73
C THR A 159 0.95 17.26 -11.26
N ALA A 160 1.74 16.36 -10.65
CA ALA A 160 3.08 16.01 -11.11
C ALA A 160 3.06 15.37 -12.52
N VAL A 161 2.09 14.49 -12.78
CA VAL A 161 1.87 13.91 -14.12
C VAL A 161 1.59 15.01 -15.15
N LEU A 162 0.64 15.90 -14.86
CA LEU A 162 0.24 16.97 -15.78
C LEU A 162 1.38 17.96 -16.02
N ALA A 163 2.13 18.31 -14.97
CA ALA A 163 3.28 19.20 -15.05
C ALA A 163 4.38 18.58 -15.92
N LEU A 164 4.71 17.30 -15.71
CA LEU A 164 5.72 16.63 -16.53
C LEU A 164 5.31 16.58 -18.01
N ALA A 165 4.05 16.29 -18.30
CA ALA A 165 3.54 16.30 -19.66
C ALA A 165 3.61 17.70 -20.29
N ALA A 166 3.26 18.76 -19.53
CA ALA A 166 3.36 20.14 -19.99
C ALA A 166 4.80 20.57 -20.25
N ASP A 167 5.74 20.19 -19.36
CA ASP A 167 7.16 20.50 -19.51
C ASP A 167 7.79 19.78 -20.70
N THR A 168 7.34 18.55 -21.00
CA THR A 168 7.84 17.78 -22.16
C THR A 168 7.36 18.35 -23.50
N ARG A 169 6.26 19.13 -23.50
CA ARG A 169 5.73 19.77 -24.72
C ARG A 169 6.40 21.10 -25.08
N LYS A 170 7.21 21.67 -24.18
CA LYS A 170 7.93 22.93 -24.40
C LYS A 170 9.12 22.71 -25.32
#